data_AF-A0A4R3FDD4-F1
#
_entry.id   AF-A0A4R3FDD4-F1
#
_cell.length_a   1.000
_cell.length_b   1.000
_cell.length_c   1.000
_cell.angle_alpha   90.00
_cell.angle_beta   90.00
_cell.angle_gamma   90.00
#
_symmetry.space_group_name_H-M   'P 1'
#
loop_
_entity.id
_entity.type
_entity.pdbx_description
1 polymer ?
#
loop_
_entity_poly.entity_id
_entity_poly.type
_entity_poly.pdbx_seq_one_letter_code
_entity_poly.pdbx_strand_id
1 'polypeptide(L)'
;MGLDLVVEGCAKAGCESEWRRLVEKAFSTSKDPAPPLSDAENARFNEISIAGYKRIGAPCVGSDPAADAWILEARQASTAEEIAQTLKEFDGYHVLRLLKCDGVPIYSNGGMYDGVDETSFRGAFLETCRSVIDHELLQAAWEHKLPETAIDYGKALLTAADAAEKTPLQVRGGFLSRIGLRKSAAPLPLSEQLDIVRAAGRWFVFWGERGHPIRAYF
;
A
#
# COMPACT_ATOMS: atom_id res chain seq x y z
N MET A 1 -2.26 4.48 -16.97
CA MET A 1 -1.59 3.87 -15.80
C MET A 1 -1.77 4.83 -14.65
N GLY A 2 -2.06 4.32 -13.46
CA GLY A 2 -2.33 5.14 -12.27
C GLY A 2 -1.31 4.81 -11.19
N LEU A 3 -1.24 5.64 -10.16
CA LEU A 3 -0.32 5.43 -9.04
C LEU A 3 -0.72 4.20 -8.20
N ASP A 4 0.23 3.29 -8.03
CA ASP A 4 0.16 2.15 -7.13
C ASP A 4 1.29 2.23 -6.10
N LEU A 5 0.95 2.04 -4.83
CA LEU A 5 1.88 2.17 -3.70
C LEU A 5 2.09 0.79 -3.07
N VAL A 6 3.31 0.28 -3.18
CA VAL A 6 3.65 -1.08 -2.73
C VAL A 6 4.57 -0.99 -1.51
N VAL A 7 4.29 -1.85 -0.53
CA VAL A 7 5.09 -1.99 0.69
C VAL A 7 6.30 -2.88 0.39
N GLU A 8 7.49 -2.33 0.56
CA GLU A 8 8.73 -3.09 0.43
C GLU A 8 9.10 -3.80 1.73
N GLY A 9 9.93 -4.83 1.67
CA GLY A 9 10.39 -5.55 2.87
C GLY A 9 11.21 -4.64 3.80
N CYS A 10 11.02 -4.76 5.12
CA CYS A 10 11.80 -4.02 6.13
C CYS A 10 13.05 -4.81 6.55
N ALA A 11 14.05 -4.14 7.13
CA ALA A 11 15.29 -4.80 7.53
C ALA A 11 15.08 -5.88 8.61
N LYS A 12 15.78 -7.01 8.46
CA LYS A 12 16.06 -7.91 9.58
C LYS A 12 17.01 -7.23 10.57
N ALA A 13 16.89 -7.59 11.84
CA ALA A 13 17.74 -7.07 12.90
C ALA A 13 19.23 -7.32 12.58
N GLY A 14 20.05 -6.27 12.65
CA GLY A 14 21.48 -6.31 12.36
C GLY A 14 21.84 -6.15 10.87
N CYS A 15 20.86 -6.02 9.98
CA CYS A 15 21.07 -5.82 8.54
C CYS A 15 20.68 -4.41 8.05
N GLU A 16 20.37 -3.48 8.96
CA GLU A 16 19.71 -2.20 8.66
C GLU A 16 20.51 -1.33 7.69
N SER A 17 21.83 -1.22 7.88
CA SER A 17 22.69 -0.39 7.01
C SER A 17 22.80 -0.96 5.60
N GLU A 18 22.95 -2.28 5.47
CA GLU A 18 23.02 -2.96 4.16
C GLU A 18 21.69 -2.85 3.43
N TRP A 19 20.61 -3.14 4.14
CA TRP A 19 19.24 -3.01 3.64
C TRP A 19 18.94 -1.59 3.15
N ARG A 20 19.29 -0.57 3.95
CA ARG A 20 19.08 0.84 3.61
C ARG A 20 19.76 1.20 2.28
N ARG A 21 21.03 0.80 2.12
CA ARG A 21 21.79 1.02 0.88
C ARG A 21 21.10 0.39 -0.33
N LEU A 22 20.56 -0.83 -0.19
CA LEU A 22 19.87 -1.53 -1.28
C LEU A 22 18.54 -0.85 -1.63
N VAL A 23 17.75 -0.42 -0.65
CA VAL A 23 16.51 0.33 -0.89
C VAL A 23 16.79 1.65 -1.58
N GLU A 24 17.74 2.44 -1.08
CA GLU A 24 18.12 3.73 -1.67
C GLU A 24 18.61 3.55 -3.11
N LYS A 25 19.43 2.53 -3.37
CA LYS A 25 19.83 2.16 -4.74
C LYS A 25 18.62 1.82 -5.59
N ALA A 26 17.69 1.00 -5.10
CA ALA A 26 16.49 0.60 -5.83
C ALA A 26 15.48 1.74 -6.04
N PHE A 27 15.52 2.81 -5.24
CA PHE A 27 14.68 4.00 -5.41
C PHE A 27 15.32 5.07 -6.29
N SER A 28 16.65 5.06 -6.42
CA SER A 28 17.39 5.99 -7.28
C SER A 28 17.15 5.78 -8.79
N THR A 29 16.69 4.58 -9.17
CA THR A 29 16.47 4.19 -10.56
C THR A 29 15.27 4.87 -11.22
N SER A 30 14.45 5.63 -10.47
CA SER A 30 13.24 6.28 -11.02
C SER A 30 13.46 7.69 -11.55
N LYS A 31 14.56 8.37 -11.18
CA LYS A 31 14.86 9.76 -11.61
C LYS A 31 16.17 9.89 -12.40
N ASP A 32 17.10 8.92 -12.28
CA ASP A 32 18.35 8.84 -13.04
C ASP A 32 18.61 7.38 -13.48
N PRO A 33 19.35 7.12 -14.57
CA PRO A 33 19.63 5.76 -15.07
C PRO A 33 20.66 5.04 -14.19
N ALA A 34 20.42 4.99 -12.88
CA ALA A 34 21.08 4.02 -12.04
C ALA A 34 20.65 2.62 -12.52
N PRO A 35 21.59 1.68 -12.70
CA PRO A 35 21.22 0.33 -13.06
C PRO A 35 20.34 -0.27 -11.96
N PRO A 36 19.34 -1.09 -12.32
CA PRO A 36 18.56 -1.83 -11.34
C PRO A 36 19.49 -2.66 -10.44
N LEU A 37 18.96 -3.09 -9.29
CA LEU A 37 19.66 -4.09 -8.49
C LEU A 37 19.98 -5.30 -9.36
N SER A 38 21.22 -5.79 -9.27
CA SER A 38 21.61 -7.05 -9.89
C SER A 38 20.84 -8.22 -9.25
N ASP A 39 20.80 -9.39 -9.92
CA ASP A 39 20.13 -10.58 -9.38
C ASP A 39 20.70 -10.99 -8.00
N ALA A 40 22.02 -10.85 -7.81
CA ALA A 40 22.67 -11.10 -6.53
C ALA A 40 22.23 -10.09 -5.44
N GLU A 41 22.09 -8.81 -5.81
CA GLU A 41 21.59 -7.79 -4.89
C GLU A 41 20.10 -7.97 -4.57
N ASN A 42 19.28 -8.40 -5.54
CA ASN A 42 17.87 -8.74 -5.30
C ASN A 42 17.74 -9.95 -4.37
N ALA A 43 18.52 -11.02 -4.62
CA ALA A 43 18.55 -12.19 -3.76
C ALA A 43 18.98 -11.81 -2.33
N ARG A 44 20.03 -10.99 -2.21
CA ARG A 44 20.50 -10.48 -0.92
C ARG A 44 19.47 -9.59 -0.23
N PHE A 45 18.81 -8.70 -0.97
CA PHE A 45 17.75 -7.84 -0.47
C PHE A 45 16.60 -8.67 0.11
N ASN A 46 16.16 -9.71 -0.62
CA ASN A 46 15.12 -10.64 -0.15
C ASN A 46 15.57 -11.42 1.10
N GLU A 47 16.84 -11.82 1.17
CA GLU A 47 17.39 -12.54 2.32
C GLU A 47 17.41 -11.67 3.59
N ILE A 48 17.80 -10.41 3.48
CA ILE A 48 17.92 -9.50 4.63
C ILE A 48 16.64 -8.72 4.97
N SER A 49 15.56 -8.98 4.22
CA SER A 49 14.28 -8.30 4.41
C SER A 49 13.24 -9.20 5.09
N ILE A 50 12.27 -8.55 5.71
CA ILE A 50 11.04 -9.14 6.26
C ILE A 50 9.89 -8.59 5.42
N ALA A 51 9.15 -9.47 4.75
CA ALA A 51 7.98 -9.08 3.96
C ALA A 51 6.88 -8.47 4.86
N GLY A 52 6.07 -7.56 4.29
CA GLY A 52 5.00 -6.87 5.00
C GLY A 52 4.03 -7.83 5.70
N TYR A 53 3.52 -8.82 4.96
CA TYR A 53 2.60 -9.83 5.49
C TYR A 53 3.16 -10.62 6.68
N LYS A 54 4.48 -10.89 6.71
CA LYS A 54 5.14 -11.53 7.86
C LYS A 54 5.22 -10.57 9.04
N ARG A 55 5.55 -9.30 8.80
CA ARG A 55 5.73 -8.30 9.86
C ARG A 55 4.43 -8.01 10.61
N ILE A 56 3.28 -8.09 9.93
CA ILE A 56 1.96 -7.86 10.53
C ILE A 56 1.32 -9.14 11.09
N GLY A 57 2.02 -10.28 11.05
CA GLY A 57 1.53 -11.54 11.58
C GLY A 57 0.30 -12.07 10.84
N ALA A 58 0.32 -12.02 9.50
CA ALA A 58 -0.76 -12.60 8.70
C ALA A 58 -0.88 -14.11 8.97
N PRO A 59 -2.10 -14.63 9.25
CA PRO A 59 -2.32 -16.05 9.48
C PRO A 59 -1.80 -16.90 8.31
N CYS A 60 -1.11 -17.99 8.63
CA CYS A 60 -0.41 -18.82 7.67
C CYS A 60 -1.05 -20.22 7.61
N VAL A 61 -1.42 -20.65 6.40
CA VAL A 61 -1.93 -22.01 6.17
C VAL A 61 -0.87 -23.04 6.59
N GLY A 62 -1.31 -24.10 7.24
CA GLY A 62 -0.49 -25.15 7.85
C GLY A 62 -0.01 -24.84 9.27
N SER A 63 -0.16 -23.58 9.72
CA SER A 63 0.25 -23.13 11.07
C SER A 63 -0.91 -22.54 11.88
N ASP A 64 -1.82 -21.81 11.23
CA ASP A 64 -2.93 -21.10 11.86
C ASP A 64 -4.28 -21.74 11.49
N PRO A 65 -5.05 -22.26 12.46
CA PRO A 65 -6.35 -22.89 12.19
C PRO A 65 -7.35 -22.01 11.44
N ALA A 66 -7.30 -20.69 11.63
CA ALA A 66 -8.17 -19.76 10.92
C ALA A 66 -7.80 -19.62 9.43
N ALA A 67 -6.50 -19.70 9.09
CA ALA A 67 -6.03 -19.70 7.72
C ALA A 67 -6.40 -21.00 7.01
N ASP A 68 -6.24 -22.14 7.70
CA ASP A 68 -6.65 -23.45 7.23
C ASP A 68 -8.15 -23.49 6.91
N ALA A 69 -8.98 -23.08 7.87
CA ALA A 69 -10.43 -23.02 7.67
C ALA A 69 -10.81 -22.13 6.47
N TRP A 70 -10.16 -20.96 6.35
CA TRP A 70 -10.40 -20.04 5.26
C TRP A 70 -10.08 -20.64 3.89
N ILE A 71 -8.92 -21.29 3.73
CA ILE A 71 -8.55 -21.84 2.41
C ILE A 71 -9.40 -23.05 2.04
N LEU A 72 -9.78 -23.88 3.02
CA LEU A 72 -10.67 -25.02 2.81
C LEU A 72 -12.05 -24.55 2.36
N GLU A 73 -12.61 -23.50 2.99
CA GLU A 73 -13.86 -22.89 2.55
C GLU A 73 -13.72 -22.28 1.15
N ALA A 74 -12.65 -21.51 0.89
CA ALA A 74 -12.42 -20.86 -0.40
C ALA A 74 -12.25 -21.85 -1.56
N ARG A 75 -11.69 -23.05 -1.28
CA ARG A 75 -11.54 -24.15 -2.23
C ARG A 75 -12.73 -25.12 -2.24
N GLN A 76 -13.70 -24.91 -1.34
CA GLN A 76 -14.84 -25.81 -1.15
C GLN A 76 -14.43 -27.27 -0.89
N ALA A 77 -13.28 -27.46 -0.25
CA ALA A 77 -12.75 -28.78 0.08
C ALA A 77 -13.61 -29.42 1.17
N SER A 78 -14.17 -30.60 0.89
CA SER A 78 -15.19 -31.23 1.75
C SER A 78 -14.90 -32.68 2.12
N THR A 79 -14.12 -33.39 1.31
CA THR A 79 -13.65 -34.74 1.61
C THR A 79 -12.29 -34.72 2.30
N ALA A 80 -11.96 -35.80 3.02
CA ALA A 80 -10.66 -35.89 3.71
C ALA A 80 -9.46 -35.79 2.74
N GLU A 81 -9.60 -36.31 1.52
CA GLU A 81 -8.55 -36.23 0.48
C GLU A 81 -8.41 -34.80 -0.06
N GLU A 82 -9.53 -34.13 -0.37
CA GLU A 82 -9.52 -32.73 -0.82
C GLU A 82 -8.95 -31.79 0.23
N ILE A 83 -9.31 -31.99 1.50
CA ILE A 83 -8.79 -31.22 2.62
C ILE A 83 -7.28 -31.39 2.73
N ALA A 84 -6.79 -32.63 2.74
CA ALA A 84 -5.35 -32.91 2.86
C ALA A 84 -4.56 -32.34 1.67
N GLN A 85 -5.09 -32.46 0.45
CA GLN A 85 -4.46 -31.93 -0.75
C GLN A 85 -4.44 -30.39 -0.74
N THR A 86 -5.53 -29.75 -0.32
CA THR A 86 -5.63 -28.28 -0.24
C THR A 86 -4.63 -27.73 0.76
N LEU A 87 -4.58 -28.27 1.99
CA LEU A 87 -3.63 -27.80 3.00
C LEU A 87 -2.19 -28.00 2.56
N LYS A 88 -1.88 -29.10 1.86
CA LYS A 88 -0.54 -29.35 1.31
C LYS A 88 -0.17 -28.36 0.19
N GLU A 89 -1.11 -28.06 -0.70
CA GLU A 89 -0.87 -27.12 -1.82
C GLU A 89 -0.66 -25.69 -1.34
N PHE A 90 -1.37 -25.28 -0.29
CA PHE A 90 -1.34 -23.92 0.24
C PHE A 90 -0.46 -23.76 1.48
N ASP A 91 0.30 -24.78 1.89
CA ASP A 91 1.21 -24.69 3.05
C ASP A 91 2.15 -23.48 2.94
N GLY A 92 2.20 -22.66 3.99
CA GLY A 92 2.99 -21.42 4.00
C GLY A 92 2.31 -20.19 3.38
N TYR A 93 1.11 -20.33 2.78
CA TYR A 93 0.35 -19.21 2.24
C TYR A 93 -0.19 -18.31 3.35
N HIS A 94 0.08 -17.00 3.27
CA HIS A 94 -0.37 -16.02 4.26
C HIS A 94 -1.68 -15.37 3.84
N VAL A 95 -2.70 -15.47 4.68
CA VAL A 95 -4.07 -15.02 4.39
C VAL A 95 -4.29 -13.60 4.94
N LEU A 96 -3.87 -12.60 4.16
CA LEU A 96 -3.99 -11.18 4.53
C LEU A 96 -5.43 -10.73 4.79
N ARG A 97 -6.41 -11.35 4.10
CA ARG A 97 -7.83 -11.02 4.22
C ARG A 97 -8.43 -11.28 5.61
N LEU A 98 -7.75 -12.08 6.44
CA LEU A 98 -8.16 -12.32 7.83
C LEU A 98 -7.70 -11.22 8.80
N LEU A 99 -6.76 -10.36 8.37
CA LEU A 99 -6.31 -9.23 9.17
C LEU A 99 -7.21 -8.02 9.02
N LYS A 100 -7.47 -7.33 10.13
CA LYS A 100 -8.12 -6.02 10.15
C LYS A 100 -7.17 -5.02 10.77
N CYS A 101 -6.42 -4.31 9.93
CA CYS A 101 -5.49 -3.27 10.36
C CYS A 101 -5.25 -2.27 9.24
N ASP A 102 -4.67 -1.11 9.57
CA ASP A 102 -4.35 -0.08 8.56
C ASP A 102 -3.32 -0.54 7.52
N GLY A 103 -2.59 -1.64 7.76
CA GLY A 103 -1.67 -2.23 6.80
C GLY A 103 -2.32 -3.00 5.64
N VAL A 104 -3.61 -3.33 5.76
CA VAL A 104 -4.41 -3.99 4.70
C VAL A 104 -5.54 -3.03 4.35
N PRO A 105 -5.30 -2.03 3.48
CA PRO A 105 -6.23 -0.93 3.29
C PRO A 105 -7.44 -1.37 2.44
N ILE A 106 -8.58 -0.71 2.67
CA ILE A 106 -9.78 -0.90 1.85
C ILE A 106 -9.51 -0.51 0.38
N TYR A 107 -8.74 0.55 0.17
CA TYR A 107 -8.35 1.06 -1.14
C TYR A 107 -7.10 0.36 -1.68
N SER A 108 -7.11 -0.96 -1.70
CA SER A 108 -5.99 -1.77 -2.19
C SER A 108 -6.08 -2.06 -3.69
N ASN A 109 -4.93 -2.27 -4.33
CA ASN A 109 -4.79 -2.84 -5.67
C ASN A 109 -4.35 -4.32 -5.64
N GLY A 110 -4.39 -4.96 -4.47
CA GLY A 110 -4.13 -6.38 -4.28
C GLY A 110 -5.01 -7.25 -5.18
N GLY A 111 -4.39 -8.25 -5.81
CA GLY A 111 -5.08 -9.21 -6.68
C GLY A 111 -5.49 -8.65 -8.06
N MET A 112 -5.11 -7.41 -8.41
CA MET A 112 -5.37 -6.87 -9.76
C MET A 112 -4.36 -7.36 -10.81
N TYR A 113 -3.14 -7.70 -10.40
CA TYR A 113 -2.06 -8.22 -11.26
C TYR A 113 -0.93 -8.84 -10.40
N ASP A 114 -0.04 -9.58 -11.05
CA ASP A 114 1.07 -10.28 -10.38
C ASP A 114 2.04 -9.31 -9.71
N GLY A 115 2.54 -9.69 -8.53
CA GLY A 115 3.52 -8.91 -7.77
C GLY A 115 2.92 -7.84 -6.85
N VAL A 116 1.59 -7.77 -6.73
CA VAL A 116 0.92 -6.89 -5.77
C VAL A 116 -0.10 -7.64 -4.92
N ASP A 117 0.11 -7.59 -3.62
CA ASP A 117 -0.77 -8.18 -2.61
C ASP A 117 -1.68 -7.13 -1.94
N GLU A 118 -2.54 -7.59 -1.05
CA GLU A 118 -3.54 -6.79 -0.34
C GLU A 118 -2.94 -5.77 0.64
N THR A 119 -1.62 -5.75 0.86
CA THR A 119 -0.96 -4.70 1.64
C THR A 119 -0.76 -3.41 0.85
N SER A 120 -0.86 -3.47 -0.47
CA SER A 120 -0.71 -2.31 -1.36
C SER A 120 -1.86 -1.32 -1.24
N PHE A 121 -1.57 -0.05 -1.57
CA PHE A 121 -2.57 1.02 -1.64
C PHE A 121 -2.66 1.57 -3.07
N ARG A 122 -3.89 1.70 -3.58
CA ARG A 122 -4.17 2.31 -4.88
C ARG A 122 -4.08 3.83 -4.78
N GLY A 123 -2.87 4.36 -4.92
CA GLY A 123 -2.57 5.80 -4.79
C GLY A 123 -3.33 6.70 -5.77
N ALA A 124 -3.77 6.17 -6.92
CA ALA A 124 -4.55 6.92 -7.91
C ALA A 124 -5.84 7.55 -7.35
N PHE A 125 -6.42 7.00 -6.27
CA PHE A 125 -7.58 7.60 -5.61
C PHE A 125 -7.29 8.97 -5.00
N LEU A 126 -6.03 9.31 -4.72
CA LEU A 126 -5.66 10.64 -4.22
C LEU A 126 -5.90 11.74 -5.27
N GLU A 127 -5.91 11.42 -6.56
CA GLU A 127 -6.15 12.41 -7.63
C GLU A 127 -7.55 13.03 -7.59
N THR A 128 -8.53 12.32 -7.02
CA THR A 128 -9.91 12.79 -6.86
C THR A 128 -10.15 13.51 -5.53
N CYS A 129 -9.13 13.61 -4.67
CA CYS A 129 -9.20 14.15 -3.31
C CYS A 129 -8.78 15.63 -3.20
N ARG A 130 -8.88 16.41 -4.29
CA ARG A 130 -8.37 17.80 -4.39
C ARG A 130 -9.10 18.82 -3.50
N SER A 131 -10.23 18.46 -2.90
CA SER A 131 -10.87 19.30 -1.89
C SER A 131 -10.23 19.15 -0.51
N VAL A 132 -9.43 18.08 -0.31
CA VAL A 132 -8.79 17.72 0.95
C VAL A 132 -7.29 17.96 0.89
N ILE A 133 -6.63 17.53 -0.19
CA ILE A 133 -5.18 17.65 -0.35
C ILE A 133 -4.84 18.66 -1.45
N ASP A 134 -3.78 19.43 -1.23
CA ASP A 134 -3.29 20.40 -2.20
C ASP A 134 -2.43 19.74 -3.30
N HIS A 135 -1.93 20.56 -4.21
CA HIS A 135 -1.12 20.07 -5.32
C HIS A 135 0.22 19.48 -4.87
N GLU A 136 0.87 20.07 -3.87
CA GLU A 136 2.19 19.64 -3.40
C GLU A 136 2.10 18.28 -2.72
N LEU A 137 1.10 18.10 -1.85
CA LEU A 137 0.84 16.84 -1.18
C LEU A 137 0.44 15.74 -2.18
N LEU A 138 -0.36 16.07 -3.20
CA LEU A 138 -0.68 15.12 -4.26
C LEU A 138 0.56 14.72 -5.08
N GLN A 139 1.45 15.66 -5.41
CA GLN A 139 2.68 15.36 -6.16
C GLN A 139 3.62 14.48 -5.34
N ALA A 140 3.74 14.74 -4.03
CA ALA A 140 4.53 13.92 -3.14
C ALA A 140 4.05 12.45 -3.12
N ALA A 141 2.78 12.14 -3.40
CA ALA A 141 2.29 10.76 -3.50
C ALA A 141 3.06 9.91 -4.54
N TRP A 142 3.58 10.54 -5.60
CA TRP A 142 4.26 9.87 -6.71
C TRP A 142 5.74 9.58 -6.43
N GLU A 143 6.22 9.90 -5.23
CA GLU A 143 7.60 9.65 -4.83
C GLU A 143 7.70 8.45 -3.92
N HIS A 144 8.71 7.60 -4.15
CA HIS A 144 9.08 6.55 -3.21
C HIS A 144 9.39 7.16 -1.83
N LYS A 145 9.08 6.41 -0.77
CA LYS A 145 9.26 6.87 0.62
C LYS A 145 10.06 5.88 1.42
N LEU A 146 11.10 6.37 2.06
CA LEU A 146 11.75 5.65 3.15
C LEU A 146 10.83 5.67 4.38
N PRO A 147 11.02 4.78 5.36
CA PRO A 147 10.06 4.61 6.45
C PRO A 147 9.74 5.93 7.19
N GLU A 148 10.75 6.73 7.49
CA GLU A 148 10.60 8.03 8.14
C GLU A 148 9.83 9.04 7.28
N THR A 149 10.10 9.11 5.97
CA THR A 149 9.37 10.02 5.08
C THR A 149 7.95 9.54 4.78
N ALA A 150 7.71 8.23 4.87
CA ALA A 150 6.36 7.66 4.83
C ALA A 150 5.54 8.11 6.05
N ILE A 151 6.10 8.10 7.26
CA ILE A 151 5.43 8.58 8.47
C ILE A 151 5.07 10.06 8.32
N ASP A 152 6.02 10.91 7.91
CA ASP A 152 5.80 12.34 7.79
C ASP A 152 4.72 12.67 6.75
N TYR A 153 4.78 12.00 5.60
CA TYR A 153 3.76 12.13 4.57
C TYR A 153 2.38 11.66 5.04
N GLY A 154 2.30 10.53 5.74
CA GLY A 154 1.06 10.02 6.30
C GLY A 154 0.43 10.99 7.31
N LYS A 155 1.25 11.61 8.17
CA LYS A 155 0.79 12.65 9.10
C LYS A 155 0.31 13.92 8.40
N ALA A 156 0.97 14.32 7.30
CA ALA A 156 0.53 15.44 6.50
C ALA A 156 -0.85 15.19 5.85
N LEU A 157 -1.09 13.97 5.33
CA LEU A 157 -2.41 13.57 4.82
C LEU A 157 -3.50 13.64 5.90
N LEU A 158 -3.23 13.11 7.09
CA LEU A 158 -4.17 13.15 8.20
C LEU A 158 -4.49 14.59 8.63
N THR A 159 -3.46 15.44 8.69
CA THR A 159 -3.61 16.87 9.03
C THR A 159 -4.47 17.60 7.99
N ALA A 160 -4.25 17.32 6.70
CA ALA A 160 -5.04 17.89 5.61
C ALA A 160 -6.51 17.46 5.68
N ALA A 161 -6.78 16.19 5.97
CA ALA A 161 -8.14 15.69 6.19
C ALA A 161 -8.85 16.40 7.35
N ASP A 162 -8.17 16.56 8.49
CA ASP A 162 -8.74 17.24 9.66
C ASP A 162 -8.99 18.73 9.42
N ALA A 163 -8.13 19.39 8.63
CA ALA A 163 -8.33 20.79 8.23
C ALA A 163 -9.53 20.95 7.28
N ALA A 164 -9.68 20.05 6.31
CA ALA A 164 -10.78 20.07 5.35
C ALA A 164 -12.14 19.80 6.02
N GLU A 165 -12.20 18.90 7.01
CA GLU A 165 -13.43 18.62 7.76
C GLU A 165 -13.91 19.82 8.61
N LYS A 166 -12.96 20.61 9.15
CA LYS A 166 -13.27 21.79 9.99
C LYS A 166 -13.60 23.04 9.18
N THR A 167 -13.30 23.05 7.89
CA THR A 167 -13.53 24.20 7.03
C THR A 167 -14.96 24.19 6.50
N PRO A 168 -15.78 25.22 6.75
CA PRO A 168 -17.10 25.32 6.15
C PRO A 168 -16.98 25.26 4.64
N LEU A 169 -17.77 24.38 4.00
CA LEU A 169 -17.84 24.26 2.54
C LEU A 169 -18.13 25.64 1.92
N GLN A 170 -17.09 26.35 1.46
CA GLN A 170 -17.31 27.33 0.42
C GLN A 170 -17.64 26.54 -0.84
N VAL A 171 -18.94 26.46 -1.14
CA VAL A 171 -19.42 26.04 -2.45
C VAL A 171 -18.80 26.99 -3.47
N ARG A 172 -17.61 26.66 -3.98
CA ARG A 172 -17.04 27.31 -5.16
C ARG A 172 -17.85 26.80 -6.35
N GLY A 173 -19.05 27.35 -6.48
CA GLY A 173 -19.90 27.22 -7.67
C GLY A 173 -19.18 27.90 -8.82
N GLY A 174 -18.30 27.17 -9.49
CA GLY A 174 -17.62 27.63 -10.70
C GLY A 174 -18.63 27.76 -11.83
N PHE A 175 -19.07 29.00 -12.09
CA PHE A 175 -19.92 29.42 -13.21
C PHE A 175 -19.26 29.23 -14.61
N LEU A 176 -18.27 28.33 -14.77
CA LEU A 176 -17.44 28.22 -15.97
C LEU A 176 -17.27 26.78 -16.52
N SER A 177 -18.16 25.84 -16.22
CA SER A 177 -18.08 24.47 -16.80
C SER A 177 -18.55 24.35 -18.26
N ARG A 178 -18.78 25.48 -18.98
CA ARG A 178 -19.08 25.49 -20.42
C ARG A 178 -17.88 25.91 -21.28
N ILE A 179 -16.74 25.24 -21.15
CA ILE A 179 -15.83 25.04 -22.29
C ILE A 179 -15.24 23.64 -22.11
N GLY A 180 -15.54 22.75 -23.06
CA GLY A 180 -15.10 21.37 -23.03
C GLY A 180 -13.57 21.27 -23.15
N LEU A 181 -12.94 20.69 -22.14
CA LEU A 181 -11.58 20.15 -22.18
C LEU A 181 -11.40 19.17 -21.02
N ARG A 182 -11.18 17.89 -21.39
CA ARG A 182 -11.03 16.69 -20.54
C ARG A 182 -12.21 16.38 -19.61
N LYS A 183 -12.77 15.17 -19.74
CA LYS A 183 -13.60 14.53 -18.70
C LYS A 183 -12.72 14.33 -17.45
N SER A 184 -12.56 15.37 -16.63
CA SER A 184 -12.27 15.16 -15.22
C SER A 184 -13.47 14.40 -14.68
N ALA A 185 -13.25 13.25 -14.05
CA ALA A 185 -14.30 12.64 -13.24
C ALA A 185 -14.82 13.70 -12.27
N ALA A 186 -16.14 13.73 -12.04
CA ALA A 186 -16.70 14.61 -11.03
C ALA A 186 -15.99 14.32 -9.69
N PRO A 187 -15.59 15.34 -8.93
CA PRO A 187 -14.93 15.13 -7.65
C PRO A 187 -15.85 14.29 -6.75
N LEU A 188 -15.26 13.32 -6.03
CA LEU A 188 -16.00 12.51 -5.06
C LEU A 188 -16.63 13.41 -3.99
N PRO A 189 -17.74 13.00 -3.35
CA PRO A 189 -18.24 13.68 -2.16
C PRO A 189 -17.13 13.91 -1.12
N LEU A 190 -17.17 15.03 -0.40
CA LEU A 190 -16.12 15.37 0.56
C LEU A 190 -15.89 14.26 1.60
N SER A 191 -16.96 13.60 2.05
CA SER A 191 -16.87 12.46 2.98
C SER A 191 -16.04 11.29 2.43
N GLU A 192 -16.18 10.99 1.13
CA GLU A 192 -15.39 9.94 0.48
C GLU A 192 -13.93 10.37 0.28
N GLN A 193 -13.69 11.64 -0.07
CA GLN A 193 -12.32 12.17 -0.16
C GLN A 193 -11.62 12.10 1.21
N LEU A 194 -12.31 12.48 2.29
CA LEU A 194 -11.80 12.39 3.66
C LEU A 194 -11.47 10.94 4.04
N ASP A 195 -12.34 9.98 3.70
CA ASP A 195 -12.11 8.56 4.01
C ASP A 195 -10.88 8.01 3.28
N ILE A 196 -10.75 8.28 1.97
CA ILE A 196 -9.57 7.91 1.17
C ILE A 196 -8.29 8.49 1.76
N VAL A 197 -8.26 9.81 2.02
CA VAL A 197 -7.07 10.50 2.51
C VAL A 197 -6.69 10.02 3.92
N ARG A 198 -7.68 9.77 4.78
CA ARG A 198 -7.44 9.21 6.12
C ARG A 198 -6.93 7.77 6.06
N ALA A 199 -7.50 6.94 5.20
CA ALA A 199 -7.02 5.58 4.99
C ALA A 199 -5.58 5.56 4.47
N ALA A 200 -5.26 6.39 3.47
CA ALA A 200 -3.89 6.55 2.98
C ALA A 200 -2.94 7.03 4.09
N GLY A 201 -3.34 8.06 4.83
CA GLY A 201 -2.54 8.62 5.92
C GLY A 201 -2.22 7.59 7.01
N ARG A 202 -3.21 6.84 7.48
CA ARG A 202 -3.01 5.76 8.46
C ARG A 202 -2.13 4.63 7.90
N TRP A 203 -2.34 4.25 6.65
CA TRP A 203 -1.54 3.21 5.98
C TRP A 203 -0.05 3.58 5.87
N PHE A 204 0.25 4.82 5.46
CA PHE A 204 1.63 5.32 5.38
C PHE A 204 2.31 5.34 6.75
N VAL A 205 1.62 5.84 7.78
CA VAL A 205 2.13 5.84 9.16
C VAL A 205 2.34 4.40 9.65
N PHE A 206 1.36 3.52 9.44
CA PHE A 206 1.40 2.14 9.90
C PHE A 206 2.62 1.38 9.37
N TRP A 207 2.90 1.50 8.08
CA TRP A 207 4.04 0.82 7.46
C TRP A 207 5.38 1.50 7.76
N GLY A 208 5.40 2.83 7.77
CA GLY A 208 6.60 3.60 8.13
C GLY A 208 7.07 3.32 9.56
N GLU A 209 6.16 3.27 10.54
CA GLU A 209 6.47 2.90 11.93
C GLU A 209 7.02 1.47 12.07
N ARG A 210 6.70 0.60 11.12
CA ARG A 210 7.19 -0.79 11.06
C ARG A 210 8.47 -0.94 10.25
N GLY A 211 9.05 0.17 9.78
CA GLY A 211 10.31 0.19 9.04
C GLY A 211 10.17 -0.18 7.56
N HIS A 212 8.96 -0.20 7.01
CA HIS A 212 8.73 -0.53 5.62
C HIS A 212 8.79 0.72 4.73
N PRO A 213 9.62 0.71 3.66
CA PRO A 213 9.59 1.74 2.65
C PRO A 213 8.41 1.49 1.71
N ILE A 214 7.97 2.57 1.06
CA ILE A 214 6.86 2.55 0.11
C ILE A 214 7.39 2.88 -1.28
N ARG A 215 7.16 1.97 -2.23
CA ARG A 215 7.49 2.19 -3.63
C ARG A 215 6.24 2.65 -4.40
N ALA A 216 6.33 3.84 -4.99
CA ALA A 216 5.41 4.30 -6.03
C ALA A 216 5.71 3.64 -7.39
N TYR A 217 4.68 3.05 -8.01
CA TYR A 217 4.67 2.58 -9.40
C TYR A 217 3.67 3.40 -10.21
N PHE A 218 4.06 3.85 -11.41
CA PHE A 218 3.25 4.71 -12.27
C PHE A 218 3.63 4.62 -13.75
#